data_AF-A0A2E3DKB9-F1
#
_entry.id   AF-A0A2E3DKB9-F1
#
_cell.length_a   1.000
_cell.length_b   1.000
_cell.length_c   1.000
_cell.angle_alpha   90.00
_cell.angle_beta   90.00
_cell.angle_gamma   90.00
#
_symmetry.space_group_name_H-M   'P 1'
#
loop_
_entity.id
_entity.type
_entity.pdbx_description
1 polymer ?
#
loop_
_entity_poly.entity_id
_entity_poly.type
_entity_poly.pdbx_seq_one_letter_code
_entity_poly.pdbx_strand_id
1 'polypeptide(L)' 'MKFVEITGQSLAQIINDDEIHADDLATAGVTPQSIIRINEQGDIEVRRPTQWELVGGLLGNYEERIRGITGMEWA' A
#
# COMPACT_ATOMS: atom_id res chain seq x y z
N MET A 1 1.96 -6.40 -15.07
CA MET A 1 2.48 -6.26 -13.70
C MET A 1 1.34 -6.63 -12.78
N LYS A 2 1.61 -7.51 -11.83
CA LYS A 2 0.59 -7.93 -10.88
C LYS A 2 0.53 -6.96 -9.72
N PHE A 3 -0.67 -6.66 -9.26
CA PHE A 3 -0.85 -5.79 -8.10
C PHE A 3 -2.05 -6.25 -7.28
N VAL A 4 -2.04 -5.88 -6.00
CA VAL A 4 -3.23 -5.96 -5.15
C VAL A 4 -3.77 -4.57 -4.97
N GLU A 5 -5.09 -4.43 -5.09
CA GLU A 5 -5.77 -3.17 -4.85
C GLU A 5 -6.40 -3.21 -3.45
N ILE A 6 -6.01 -2.28 -2.60
CA ILE A 6 -6.44 -2.20 -1.20
C ILE A 6 -6.88 -0.77 -0.88
N THR A 7 -7.49 -0.57 0.28
CA THR A 7 -7.78 0.78 0.80
C THR A 7 -6.61 1.31 1.62
N GLY A 8 -6.53 2.63 1.80
CA GLY A 8 -5.56 3.25 2.70
C GLY A 8 -5.71 2.78 4.15
N GLN A 9 -6.92 2.38 4.56
CA GLN A 9 -7.14 1.74 5.86
C GLN A 9 -6.42 0.39 5.97
N SER A 10 -6.55 -0.48 4.96
CA SER A 10 -5.84 -1.75 4.93
C SER A 10 -4.34 -1.54 4.82
N LEU A 11 -3.91 -0.55 4.03
CA LEU A 11 -2.50 -0.18 3.93
C LEU A 11 -1.95 0.11 5.33
N ALA A 12 -2.59 1.00 6.11
CA ALA A 12 -2.18 1.34 7.47
C ALA A 12 -2.05 0.14 8.44
N GLN A 13 -2.71 -0.99 8.17
CA GLN A 13 -2.55 -2.24 8.93
C GLN A 13 -1.36 -3.09 8.41
N ILE A 14 -1.03 -2.96 7.13
CA ILE A 14 0.05 -3.69 6.45
C ILE A 14 1.41 -3.02 6.65
N ILE A 15 1.47 -1.77 7.09
CA ILE A 15 2.74 -1.06 7.35
C ILE A 15 3.10 -1.22 8.81
N ASN A 16 4.37 -1.53 9.06
CA ASN A 16 4.91 -1.42 10.40
C ASN A 16 5.58 -0.05 10.50
N ASP A 17 5.62 0.50 11.72
CA ASP A 17 6.21 1.80 12.03
C ASP A 17 7.65 1.95 11.49
N ASP A 18 8.37 0.84 11.31
CA ASP A 18 9.77 0.79 10.86
C ASP A 18 9.98 1.04 9.35
N GLU A 19 8.97 0.84 8.50
CA GLU A 19 9.16 0.81 7.03
C GLU A 19 8.65 2.06 6.32
N ILE A 20 7.45 2.51 6.68
CA ILE A 20 6.88 3.79 6.30
C ILE A 20 6.06 4.24 7.50
N HIS A 21 6.41 5.39 8.07
CA HIS A 21 5.59 5.98 9.12
C HIS A 21 4.21 6.32 8.54
N ALA A 22 3.15 5.98 9.27
CA ALA A 22 1.79 6.38 8.88
C ALA A 22 1.66 7.90 8.65
N ASP A 23 2.53 8.68 9.30
CA ASP A 23 2.66 10.13 9.14
C ASP A 23 3.17 10.55 7.74
N ASP A 24 4.08 9.78 7.13
CA ASP A 24 4.54 9.99 5.76
C ASP A 24 3.42 9.75 4.74
N LEU A 25 2.55 8.78 5.02
CA LEU A 25 1.38 8.52 4.17
C LEU A 25 0.30 9.57 4.33
N ALA A 26 0.06 10.04 5.55
CA ALA A 26 -0.81 11.17 5.81
C ALA A 26 -0.28 12.45 5.10
N THR A 27 1.04 12.66 5.14
CA THR A 27 1.73 13.75 4.43
C THR A 27 1.62 13.59 2.90
N ALA A 28 1.68 12.36 2.40
CA ALA A 28 1.37 12.02 1.02
C ALA A 28 -0.13 12.08 0.70
N GLY A 29 -1.00 12.50 1.62
CA GLY A 29 -2.44 12.62 1.39
C GLY A 29 -3.13 11.28 1.15
N VAL A 30 -2.58 10.20 1.68
CA VAL A 30 -3.25 8.90 1.74
C VAL A 30 -4.27 8.94 2.87
N THR A 31 -5.53 8.75 2.52
CA THR A 31 -6.64 8.70 3.48
C THR A 31 -7.12 7.26 3.62
N PRO A 32 -7.86 6.92 4.69
CA PRO A 32 -8.44 5.58 4.84
C PRO A 32 -9.32 5.14 3.65
N GLN A 33 -9.92 6.10 2.94
CA GLN A 33 -10.78 5.89 1.77
C GLN A 33 -10.01 5.93 0.44
N SER A 34 -8.73 6.27 0.45
CA SER A 34 -7.90 6.27 -0.76
C SER A 34 -7.75 4.84 -1.29
N ILE A 35 -7.81 4.69 -2.61
CA ILE A 35 -7.50 3.43 -3.27
C ILE A 35 -5.98 3.35 -3.45
N ILE A 36 -5.40 2.26 -3.00
CA ILE A 36 -3.97 1.97 -3.03
C ILE A 36 -3.75 0.74 -3.89
N ARG A 37 -2.66 0.74 -4.64
CA ARG A 37 -2.12 -0.45 -5.28
C ARG A 37 -0.77 -0.76 -4.68
N ILE A 38 -0.53 -2.05 -4.48
CA ILE A 38 0.78 -2.55 -4.16
C ILE A 38 1.16 -3.52 -5.27
N ASN A 39 2.34 -3.36 -5.87
CA ASN A 39 2.82 -4.31 -6.87
C ASN A 39 3.62 -5.46 -6.22
N GLU A 40 3.95 -6.49 -7.01
CA GLU A 40 4.78 -7.63 -6.57
C GLU A 40 6.23 -7.27 -6.18
N GLN A 41 6.66 -6.03 -6.40
CA GLN A 41 7.96 -5.52 -5.93
C GLN A 41 7.86 -4.76 -4.60
N GLY A 42 6.64 -4.53 -4.12
CA GLY A 42 6.36 -3.80 -2.89
C GLY A 42 6.13 -2.31 -3.11
N ASP A 43 6.14 -1.80 -4.34
CA ASP A 43 5.84 -0.39 -4.62
C ASP A 43 4.38 -0.08 -4.26
N ILE A 44 4.19 1.02 -3.54
CA ILE A 44 2.89 1.52 -3.08
C ILE A 44 2.50 2.70 -3.96
N GLU A 45 1.38 2.56 -4.65
CA GLU A 45 0.81 3.57 -5.51
C GLU A 45 -0.53 4.05 -4.97
N VAL A 46 -0.74 5.35 -4.85
CA VAL A 46 -2.04 5.93 -4.47
C VAL A 46 -2.81 6.35 -5.72
N ARG A 47 -4.12 6.10 -5.72
CA ARG A 47 -5.02 6.58 -6.77
C ARG A 47 -5.25 8.08 -6.61
N ARG A 48 -4.72 8.85 -7.55
CA ARG A 48 -5.04 10.27 -7.76
C ARG A 48 -6.16 10.41 -8.81
N PRO A 49 -6.77 11.60 -8.95
CA PRO A 49 -7.88 11.81 -9.89
C PRO A 49 -7.52 11.47 -11.34
N THR A 50 -6.26 11.69 -11.73
CA THR A 50 -5.80 11.56 -13.11
C THR A 50 -4.78 10.43 -13.32
N GLN A 51 -4.14 9.94 -12.26
CA GLN A 51 -3.04 8.97 -12.37
C GLN A 51 -2.85 8.14 -11.10
N TRP A 52 -1.97 7.14 -11.19
CA TRP A 52 -1.37 6.49 -10.02
C TRP A 52 -0.08 7.23 -9.67
N GLU A 53 0.12 7.49 -8.39
CA GLU A 53 1.32 8.17 -7.89
C GLU A 53 2.04 7.26 -6.91
N LEU A 54 3.32 7.01 -7.19
CA LEU A 54 4.19 6.25 -6.29
C LEU A 54 4.44 7.06 -5.02
N VAL A 55 4.04 6.52 -3.88
CA VAL A 55 4.20 7.18 -2.57
C VAL A 55 5.25 6.52 -1.69
N GLY A 56 5.65 5.28 -2.02
CA GLY A 56 6.68 4.57 -1.27
C GLY A 56 6.82 3.12 -1.69
N GLY A 57 7.54 2.34 -0.90
CA GLY A 57 7.71 0.90 -1.09
C GLY A 57 7.72 0.17 0.25
N LEU A 58 7.14 -1.03 0.27
CA LEU A 58 7.22 -1.96 1.39
C LEU A 58 8.54 -2.72 1.34
N LEU A 59 9.09 -3.03 2.51
CA LEU A 59 10.35 -3.76 2.64
C LEU A 59 10.09 -5.09 3.38
N GLY A 60 11.10 -5.95 3.45
CA GLY A 60 11.00 -7.24 4.16
C GLY A 60 9.89 -8.17 3.66
N ASN A 61 9.24 -8.90 4.57
CA ASN A 61 8.24 -9.93 4.28
C ASN A 61 6.81 -9.36 4.08
N TYR A 62 6.69 -8.29 3.30
CA TYR A 62 5.40 -7.63 3.08
C TYR A 62 4.37 -8.53 2.37
N GLU A 63 4.80 -9.43 1.50
CA GLU A 63 3.92 -10.35 0.78
C GLU A 63 3.08 -11.22 1.73
N GLU A 64 3.70 -11.73 2.80
CA GLU A 64 3.01 -12.53 3.82
C GLU A 64 1.99 -11.69 4.60
N ARG A 65 2.32 -10.42 4.86
CA ARG A 65 1.43 -9.49 5.58
C ARG A 65 0.24 -9.10 4.73
N ILE A 66 0.47 -8.77 3.47
CA ILE A 66 -0.59 -8.47 2.49
C ILE A 66 -1.51 -9.68 2.39
N ARG A 67 -0.98 -10.88 2.20
CA ARG A 67 -1.78 -12.10 2.11
C ARG A 67 -2.55 -12.38 3.41
N GLY A 68 -1.92 -12.16 4.56
CA GLY A 68 -2.57 -12.36 5.87
C GLY A 68 -3.72 -11.38 6.14
N ILE A 69 -3.60 -10.13 5.69
CA ILE A 69 -4.60 -9.08 5.94
C ILE A 69 -5.69 -9.07 4.87
N THR A 70 -5.32 -9.26 3.61
CA THR A 70 -6.22 -9.10 2.47
C THR A 70 -6.77 -10.42 1.95
N GLY A 71 -6.07 -11.53 2.18
CA GLY A 71 -6.35 -12.82 1.55
C GLY A 71 -6.16 -12.81 0.03
N MET A 72 -5.65 -11.71 -0.56
CA MET A 72 -5.52 -11.55 -2.01
C MET A 72 -4.19 -12.11 -2.51
N GLU A 73 -4.23 -12.69 -3.70
CA GLU A 73 -3.05 -13.11 -4.45
C GLU A 73 -2.74 -12.07 -5.53
N TRP A 74 -1.45 -11.92 -5.86
CA TRP A 74 -0.97 -11.04 -6.91
C TRP A 74 -1.64 -11.37 -8.26
N ALA A 75 -2.48 -10.45 -8.76
CA ALA A 75 -3.25 -10.60 -10.00
C ALA A 75 -2.87 -9.54 -11.04
#